data_AF-A0A972PA09-F1
#
_entry.id   AF-A0A972PA09-F1
#
_cell.length_a   1.000
_cell.length_b   1.000
_cell.length_c   1.000
_cell.angle_alpha   90.00
_cell.angle_beta   90.00
_cell.angle_gamma   90.00
#
_symmetry.space_group_name_H-M   'P 1'
#
loop_
_entity.id
_entity.type
_entity.pdbx_description
1 polymer ?
#
loop_
_entity_poly.entity_id
_entity_poly.type
_entity_poly.pdbx_seq_one_letter_code
_entity_poly.pdbx_strand_id
1 'polypeptide(L)'
;MIKDFRNLWLALGVLIILSPLGLIATGTAFGEWSKEELLAEVGFIPAGLEKFADMWKYVLLPDYSIPGLEGPLQSAFGYIFSAVIGVALVVAVIMMFSRIVRE
;
A
#
# COMPACT_ATOMS: atom_id res chain seq x y z
N MET A 1 -19.65 -15.35 -2.27
CA MET A 1 -18.63 -14.32 -2.57
C MET A 1 -17.40 -14.90 -3.27
N ILE A 2 -16.62 -15.80 -2.66
CA ILE A 2 -15.38 -16.31 -3.29
C ILE A 2 -15.64 -17.07 -4.61
N LYS A 3 -16.64 -17.97 -4.63
CA LYS A 3 -17.01 -18.71 -5.84
C LYS A 3 -17.61 -17.82 -6.92
N ASP A 4 -18.41 -16.83 -6.52
CA ASP A 4 -19.10 -15.90 -7.44
C ASP A 4 -18.13 -14.95 -8.14
N PHE A 5 -17.02 -14.60 -7.47
CA PHE A 5 -16.01 -13.67 -7.97
C PHE A 5 -14.67 -14.34 -8.26
N ARG A 6 -14.66 -15.63 -8.62
CA ARG A 6 -13.43 -16.43 -8.81
C ARG A 6 -12.37 -15.73 -9.67
N ASN A 7 -12.77 -15.15 -10.79
CA ASN A 7 -11.84 -14.48 -11.71
C ASN A 7 -11.22 -13.22 -11.08
N LEU A 8 -11.98 -12.48 -10.27
CA LEU A 8 -11.46 -11.31 -9.56
C LEU A 8 -10.48 -11.72 -8.46
N TRP A 9 -10.76 -12.80 -7.73
CA TRP A 9 -9.84 -13.35 -6.74
C TRP A 9 -8.52 -13.83 -7.38
N LEU A 10 -8.60 -14.46 -8.55
CA LEU A 10 -7.41 -14.84 -9.31
C LEU A 10 -6.61 -13.62 -9.76
N ALA A 11 -7.27 -12.61 -10.34
CA ALA A 11 -6.62 -11.37 -10.74
C ALA A 11 -5.96 -10.66 -9.55
N LEU A 12 -6.64 -10.61 -8.41
CA LEU A 12 -6.11 -10.02 -7.18
C LEU A 12 -4.91 -10.80 -6.64
N GLY A 13 -4.95 -12.14 -6.70
CA GLY A 13 -3.80 -12.98 -6.35
C GLY A 13 -2.58 -12.72 -7.23
N VAL A 14 -2.78 -12.55 -8.53
CA VAL A 14 -1.71 -12.15 -9.46
C VAL A 14 -1.15 -10.78 -9.08
N LEU A 15 -1.99 -9.78 -8.82
CA LEU A 15 -1.54 -8.45 -8.41
C LEU A 15 -0.76 -8.45 -7.09
N ILE A 16 -1.16 -9.26 -6.11
CA ILE A 16 -0.43 -9.44 -4.85
C ILE A 16 0.99 -9.95 -5.13
N ILE A 17 1.13 -10.97 -5.99
CA ILE A 17 2.44 -11.55 -6.33
C ILE A 17 3.32 -10.56 -7.10
N LEU A 18 2.70 -9.73 -7.95
CA LEU A 18 3.40 -8.70 -8.74
C LEU A 18 3.66 -7.40 -7.97
N SER A 19 3.16 -7.25 -6.74
CA SER A 19 3.35 -6.05 -5.93
C SER A 19 4.82 -5.63 -5.72
N PRO A 20 5.83 -6.51 -5.58
CA PRO A 20 7.22 -6.09 -5.40
C PRO A 20 7.90 -5.66 -6.70
N LEU A 21 7.23 -5.68 -7.85
CA LEU A 21 7.79 -5.12 -9.09
C LEU A 21 8.09 -3.62 -8.98
N GLY A 22 7.53 -2.90 -8.01
CA GLY A 22 7.93 -1.52 -7.73
C GLY A 22 9.38 -1.40 -7.26
N LEU A 23 9.93 -2.43 -6.61
CA LEU A 23 11.28 -2.38 -6.02
C LEU A 23 12.41 -2.29 -7.05
N ILE A 24 12.14 -2.61 -8.32
CA ILE A 24 13.11 -2.46 -9.41
C ILE A 24 13.07 -1.05 -10.02
N ALA A 25 12.06 -0.23 -9.71
CA ALA A 25 11.98 1.14 -10.17
C ALA A 25 12.96 2.02 -9.41
N THR A 26 13.52 3.01 -10.11
CA THR A 26 14.38 4.01 -9.50
C THR A 26 13.56 5.21 -9.06
N GLY A 27 13.82 5.71 -7.85
CA GLY A 27 13.14 6.87 -7.28
C GLY A 27 11.88 6.49 -6.50
N THR A 28 11.24 7.51 -5.92
CA THR A 28 10.05 7.36 -5.08
C THR A 28 8.80 7.10 -5.93
N ALA A 29 7.88 6.30 -5.40
CA ALA A 29 6.61 6.04 -6.06
C ALA A 29 5.80 7.33 -6.23
N PHE A 30 5.03 7.41 -7.32
CA PHE A 30 4.17 8.55 -7.60
C PHE A 30 3.18 8.76 -6.45
N GLY A 31 3.23 9.93 -5.82
CA GLY A 31 2.37 10.31 -4.71
C GLY A 31 2.94 10.01 -3.32
N GLU A 32 4.07 9.32 -3.23
CA GLU A 32 4.74 8.99 -1.96
C GLU A 32 5.95 9.89 -1.66
N TRP A 33 6.09 11.00 -2.37
CA TRP A 33 7.22 11.92 -2.18
C TRP A 33 7.24 12.56 -0.80
N SER A 34 8.44 12.66 -0.24
CA SER A 34 8.71 13.46 0.94
C SER A 34 8.63 14.97 0.63
N LYS A 35 8.53 15.80 1.68
CA LYS A 35 8.53 17.27 1.53
C LYS A 35 9.84 17.75 0.90
N GLU A 36 10.93 17.09 1.24
CA GLU A 36 12.27 17.36 0.76
C GLU A 36 12.42 17.01 -0.72
N GLU A 37 11.89 15.87 -1.14
CA GLU A 37 11.86 15.46 -2.56
C GLU A 37 11.02 16.41 -3.40
N LEU A 38 9.83 16.80 -2.92
CA LEU A 38 8.99 17.75 -3.63
C LEU A 38 9.64 19.13 -3.76
N LEU A 39 10.34 19.58 -2.72
CA LEU A 39 11.08 20.83 -2.77
C LEU A 39 12.21 20.76 -3.80
N ALA A 40 12.91 19.62 -3.90
CA ALA A 40 14.00 19.41 -4.85
C ALA A 40 13.50 19.34 -6.31
N GLU A 41 12.39 18.65 -6.57
CA GLU A 41 11.89 18.42 -7.93
C GLU A 41 11.00 19.56 -8.46
N VAL A 42 10.20 20.17 -7.57
CA VAL A 42 9.17 21.17 -7.96
C VAL A 42 9.55 22.58 -7.50
N GLY A 43 10.48 22.73 -6.54
CA GLY A 43 10.96 24.02 -6.06
C GLY A 43 10.09 24.68 -5.00
N PHE A 44 8.99 24.06 -4.58
CA PHE A 44 8.17 24.53 -3.46
C PHE A 44 7.35 23.40 -2.83
N ILE A 45 6.89 23.62 -1.60
CA ILE A 45 5.97 22.71 -0.89
C ILE A 45 4.57 23.31 -0.92
N PRO A 46 3.55 22.63 -1.47
CA PRO A 46 2.17 23.11 -1.40
C PRO A 46 1.69 23.24 0.04
N ALA A 47 1.10 24.38 0.40
CA ALA A 47 0.68 24.68 1.78
C ALA A 47 -0.32 23.67 2.38
N GLY A 48 -1.12 23.00 1.53
CA GLY A 48 -1.97 21.88 1.97
C GLY A 48 -1.13 20.69 2.43
N LEU A 49 -0.15 20.30 1.60
CA LEU A 49 0.74 19.18 1.90
C LEU A 49 1.55 19.45 3.17
N GLU A 50 2.07 20.66 3.34
CA GLU A 50 2.81 21.05 4.55
C GLU A 50 1.99 20.81 5.84
N LYS A 51 0.69 21.12 5.81
CA LYS A 51 -0.22 20.94 6.95
C LYS A 51 -0.57 19.49 7.24
N PHE A 52 -0.67 18.65 6.22
CA PHE A 52 -1.19 17.28 6.33
C PHE A 52 -0.11 16.19 6.27
N ALA A 53 1.11 16.50 5.80
CA ALA A 53 2.20 15.53 5.67
C ALA A 53 2.52 14.80 6.98
N ASP A 54 2.36 15.51 8.11
CA ASP A 54 2.69 15.02 9.44
C ASP A 54 1.49 14.37 10.18
N MET A 55 0.33 14.24 9.52
CA MET A 55 -0.91 13.74 10.16
C MET A 55 -0.86 12.24 10.45
N TRP A 56 -0.26 11.45 9.55
CA TRP A 56 -0.24 9.98 9.65
C TRP A 56 1.19 9.46 9.81
N LYS A 57 1.80 9.72 10.97
CA LYS A 57 3.19 9.33 11.27
C LYS A 57 3.38 7.87 11.67
N TYR A 58 2.36 7.27 12.28
CA TYR A 58 2.47 5.95 12.92
C TYR A 58 1.85 4.87 12.05
N VAL A 59 2.34 4.74 10.82
CA VAL A 59 1.95 3.64 9.94
C VAL A 59 2.57 2.33 10.44
N LEU A 60 1.80 1.24 10.40
CA LEU A 60 2.22 -0.05 10.95
C LEU A 60 3.33 -0.71 10.13
N LEU A 61 3.34 -0.51 8.82
CA LEU A 61 4.27 -1.09 7.86
C LEU A 61 4.78 0.01 6.93
N PRO A 62 5.74 0.84 7.37
CA PRO A 62 6.33 1.88 6.53
C PRO A 62 7.03 1.24 5.33
N ASP A 63 6.89 1.84 4.16
CA ASP A 63 7.46 1.37 2.89
C ASP A 63 7.09 -0.08 2.55
N TYR A 64 5.95 -0.56 3.09
CA TYR A 64 5.49 -1.94 2.98
C TYR A 64 6.50 -2.97 3.49
N SER A 65 7.41 -2.54 4.37
CA SER A 65 8.51 -3.35 4.90
C SER A 65 8.20 -3.89 6.30
N ILE A 66 8.88 -4.99 6.66
CA ILE A 66 8.79 -5.59 7.99
C ILE A 66 10.09 -5.27 8.73
N PRO A 67 10.02 -4.61 9.91
CA PRO A 67 11.22 -4.29 10.69
C PRO A 67 12.08 -5.53 10.96
N GLY A 68 13.37 -5.43 10.67
CA GLY A 68 14.34 -6.53 10.83
C GLY A 68 14.44 -7.51 9.65
N LEU A 69 13.65 -7.32 8.59
CA LEU A 69 13.77 -8.08 7.34
C LEU A 69 14.41 -7.20 6.25
N GLU A 70 15.74 -7.21 6.21
CA GLU A 70 16.54 -6.44 5.24
C GLU A 70 17.06 -7.34 4.10
N GLY A 71 17.01 -6.84 2.87
CA GLY A 71 17.51 -7.51 1.67
C GLY A 71 16.47 -7.62 0.53
N PRO A 72 16.89 -7.81 -0.73
CA PRO A 72 15.97 -7.73 -1.88
C PRO A 72 14.80 -8.72 -1.82
N LEU A 73 15.07 -9.96 -1.40
CA LEU A 73 14.04 -11.01 -1.27
C LEU A 73 13.13 -10.76 -0.06
N GLN A 74 13.72 -10.26 1.03
CA GLN A 74 13.02 -9.91 2.26
C GLN A 74 12.06 -8.74 2.05
N SER A 75 12.51 -7.69 1.33
CA SER A 75 11.66 -6.57 0.93
C SER A 75 10.52 -7.03 0.03
N ALA A 76 10.80 -7.91 -0.95
CA ALA A 76 9.75 -8.48 -1.79
C ALA A 76 8.71 -9.26 -0.99
N PHE A 77 9.14 -10.02 0.02
CA PHE A 77 8.24 -10.69 0.95
C PHE A 77 7.43 -9.70 1.78
N GLY A 78 8.05 -8.63 2.28
CA GLY A 78 7.36 -7.55 2.99
C GLY A 78 6.22 -6.94 2.18
N TYR A 79 6.46 -6.67 0.89
CA TYR A 79 5.45 -6.14 -0.02
C TYR A 79 4.28 -7.09 -0.21
N ILE A 80 4.55 -8.38 -0.47
CA ILE A 80 3.51 -9.40 -0.62
C ILE A 80 2.71 -9.55 0.68
N PHE A 81 3.39 -9.59 1.83
CA PHE A 81 2.74 -9.70 3.13
C PHE A 81 1.84 -8.50 3.42
N SER A 82 2.35 -7.29 3.19
CA SER A 82 1.58 -6.04 3.31
C SER A 82 0.36 -6.03 2.39
N ALA A 83 0.51 -6.49 1.15
CA ALA A 83 -0.59 -6.59 0.20
C ALA A 83 -1.67 -7.58 0.65
N VAL A 84 -1.29 -8.74 1.19
CA VAL A 84 -2.25 -9.72 1.76
C VAL A 84 -3.03 -9.12 2.93
N ILE A 85 -2.34 -8.45 3.86
CA ILE A 85 -2.99 -7.79 4.99
C ILE A 85 -3.96 -6.71 4.50
N GLY A 86 -3.52 -5.83 3.59
CA GLY A 86 -4.35 -4.77 3.04
C GLY A 86 -5.61 -5.31 2.36
N VAL A 87 -5.47 -6.34 1.53
CA VAL A 87 -6.61 -7.02 0.89
C VAL A 87 -7.54 -7.64 1.92
N ALA A 88 -7.02 -8.33 2.93
CA ALA A 88 -7.84 -8.92 3.98
C ALA A 88 -8.64 -7.87 4.75
N LEU A 89 -8.02 -6.74 5.09
CA LEU A 89 -8.68 -5.61 5.77
C LEU A 89 -9.79 -5.00 4.91
N VAL A 90 -9.53 -4.72 3.63
CA VAL A 90 -10.54 -4.18 2.71
C VAL A 90 -11.73 -5.13 2.57
N VAL A 91 -11.46 -6.43 2.40
CA VAL A 91 -12.50 -7.45 2.30
C VAL A 91 -13.31 -7.54 3.59
N ALA A 92 -12.66 -7.49 4.76
CA ALA A 92 -13.35 -7.50 6.05
C ALA A 92 -14.27 -6.28 6.21
N VAL A 93 -13.79 -5.08 5.85
CA VAL A 93 -14.58 -3.84 5.88
C VAL A 93 -15.79 -3.94 4.93
N ILE A 94 -15.59 -4.37 3.68
CA ILE A 94 -16.68 -4.55 2.71
C ILE A 94 -17.70 -5.57 3.22
N MET A 95 -17.25 -6.67 3.80
CA MET A 95 -18.14 -7.69 4.39
C MET A 95 -18.96 -7.13 5.56
N MET A 96 -18.34 -6.33 6.43
CA MET A 96 -19.02 -5.67 7.54
C MET A 96 -20.12 -4.72 7.04
N PHE A 97 -19.81 -3.85 6.07
CA PHE A 97 -20.80 -2.97 5.46
C PHE A 97 -21.92 -3.72 4.74
N SER A 98 -21.57 -4.78 3.98
CA SER A 98 -22.54 -5.62 3.28
C SER A 98 -23.53 -6.29 4.25
N ARG A 99 -23.06 -6.68 5.43
CA ARG A 99 -23.92 -7.23 6.48
C ARG A 99 -24.89 -6.19 7.03
N ILE A 100 -24.41 -4.98 7.32
CA ILE A 100 -25.25 -3.88 7.85
C ILE A 100 -26.32 -3.46 6.83
N VAL A 101 -26.01 -3.44 5.54
CA VAL A 101 -26.94 -2.99 4.48
C VAL A 101 -27.99 -4.06 4.11
N ARG A 102 -27.69 -5.34 4.39
CA ARG A 102 -28.63 -6.45 4.12
C ARG A 102 -29.64 -6.69 5.25
N GLU A 103 -29.43 -6.09 6.41
CA GLU A 103 -30.42 -5.98 7.48
C GLU A 103 -31.27 -4.72 7.28
#